data_AF-A0A2H0VPW9-F1
#
_entry.id   AF-A0A2H0VPW9-F1
#
_cell.length_a   1.000
_cell.length_b   1.000
_cell.length_c   1.000
_cell.angle_alpha   90.00
_cell.angle_beta   90.00
_cell.angle_gamma   90.00
#
_symmetry.space_group_name_H-M   'P 1'
#
loop_
_entity.id
_entity.type
_entity.pdbx_description
1 polymer ?
#
loop_
_entity_poly.entity_id
_entity_poly.type
_entity_poly.pdbx_seq_one_letter_code
_entity_poly.pdbx_strand_id
1 'polypeptide(L)' 'MLITFSSSKRISDVTQALEAAVKSHQFGVMQIHDLKKSMMKKGIEFERDCLIFEICQPEQAKKVLDQNMSISAALP' A
#
# COMPACT_ATOMS: atom_id res chain seq x y z
N MET A 1 2.70 4.37 -15.55
CA MET A 1 2.66 5.77 -15.07
C MET A 1 2.78 5.74 -13.55
N LEU A 2 3.66 6.54 -12.96
CA LEU A 2 3.76 6.70 -11.51
C LEU A 2 3.23 8.08 -11.13
N ILE A 3 2.35 8.15 -10.14
CA ILE A 3 1.87 9.41 -9.55
C ILE A 3 2.67 9.61 -8.26
N THR A 4 3.36 10.74 -8.14
CA THR A 4 4.23 11.04 -7.00
C THR A 4 3.85 12.36 -6.35
N PHE A 5 3.87 12.39 -5.03
CA PHE A 5 3.66 13.60 -4.23
C PHE A 5 4.76 13.69 -3.16
N SER A 6 5.26 14.90 -2.91
CA SER A 6 6.23 15.16 -1.85
C SER A 6 5.53 15.66 -0.58
N SER A 7 6.05 15.27 0.58
CA SER A 7 5.56 15.70 1.90
C SER A 7 6.73 15.99 2.82
N SER A 8 6.61 17.01 3.67
CA SER A 8 7.57 17.31 4.74
C SER A 8 7.27 16.56 6.05
N LYS A 9 6.18 15.78 6.10
CA LYS A 9 5.79 14.96 7.26
C LYS A 9 6.76 13.79 7.43
N ARG A 10 6.95 13.35 8.68
CA ARG A 10 7.70 12.12 8.97
C ARG A 10 6.92 10.91 8.47
N ILE A 11 7.60 9.79 8.25
CA ILE A 11 6.99 8.57 7.72
C ILE A 11 5.83 8.06 8.58
N SER A 12 5.91 8.17 9.91
CA SER A 12 4.84 7.80 10.83
C SER A 12 3.58 8.65 10.62
N ASP A 13 3.77 9.94 10.40
CA ASP A 13 2.68 10.91 10.28
C ASP A 13 2.03 10.79 8.88
N VAL A 14 2.82 10.49 7.84
CA VAL A 14 2.32 10.12 6.51
C VAL A 14 1.51 8.83 6.56
N THR A 15 2.00 7.82 7.28
CA THR A 15 1.32 6.53 7.44
C THR A 15 -0.06 6.71 8.07
N GLN A 16 -0.13 7.39 9.21
CA GLN A 16 -1.40 7.65 9.89
C GLN A 16 -2.37 8.46 9.02
N ALA A 17 -1.87 9.48 8.32
CA ALA A 17 -2.69 10.27 7.41
C ALA A 17 -3.23 9.44 6.24
N LEU A 18 -2.41 8.54 5.69
CA LEU A 18 -2.81 7.64 4.60
C LEU A 18 -3.88 6.65 5.07
N GLU A 19 -3.70 6.01 6.23
CA GLU A 19 -4.69 5.08 6.80
C GLU A 19 -6.05 5.77 7.04
N ALA A 20 -6.02 6.98 7.60
CA ALA A 20 -7.23 7.78 7.77
C ALA A 20 -7.89 8.14 6.43
N ALA A 21 -7.10 8.54 5.44
CA ALA A 21 -7.60 8.86 4.11
C ALA A 21 -8.24 7.64 3.43
N VAL A 22 -7.57 6.48 3.46
CA VAL A 22 -8.06 5.20 2.93
C VAL A 22 -9.44 4.88 3.50
N LYS A 23 -9.59 4.92 4.83
CA LYS A 23 -10.87 4.67 5.50
C LYS A 23 -11.95 5.69 5.11
N SER A 24 -11.60 6.97 5.04
CA SER A 24 -12.56 8.03 4.67
C SER A 24 -13.09 7.90 3.23
N HIS A 25 -12.32 7.24 2.34
CA HIS A 25 -12.71 6.98 0.95
C HIS A 25 -13.30 5.58 0.74
N GLN A 26 -13.67 4.87 1.82
CA GLN A 26 -14.26 3.53 1.78
C GLN A 26 -13.35 2.44 1.20
N PHE A 27 -12.03 2.64 1.25
CA PHE A 27 -11.04 1.60 1.02
C PHE A 27 -10.59 0.98 2.35
N GLY A 28 -10.02 -0.23 2.28
CA GLY A 28 -9.39 -0.91 3.40
C GLY A 28 -7.89 -1.12 3.17
N VAL A 29 -7.09 -1.02 4.22
CA VAL A 29 -5.68 -1.47 4.20
C VAL A 29 -5.66 -2.96 4.49
N MET A 30 -5.18 -3.76 3.54
CA MET A 30 -5.07 -5.22 3.67
C MET A 30 -3.75 -5.63 4.30
N GLN A 31 -2.65 -5.03 3.87
CA GLN A 31 -1.30 -5.28 4.36
C GLN A 31 -0.45 -4.01 4.32
N ILE A 32 0.52 -3.93 5.22
CA ILE A 32 1.57 -2.92 5.21
C ILE A 32 2.92 -3.65 5.27
N HIS A 33 3.72 -3.53 4.21
CA HIS A 33 5.05 -4.10 4.15
C HIS A 33 6.10 -3.06 4.51
N ASP A 34 6.80 -3.29 5.61
CA ASP A 34 8.01 -2.54 5.96
C ASP A 34 9.20 -3.18 5.24
N LEU A 35 9.63 -2.58 4.13
CA LEU A 35 10.73 -3.11 3.32
C LEU A 35 12.06 -3.04 4.06
N LYS A 36 12.31 -1.96 4.81
CA LYS A 36 13.54 -1.80 5.58
C LYS A 36 13.69 -2.94 6.58
N LYS A 37 12.65 -3.17 7.39
CA LYS A 37 12.61 -4.28 8.33
C LYS A 37 12.69 -5.64 7.64
N SER A 38 12.04 -5.81 6.49
CA SER A 38 12.02 -7.08 5.75
C SER A 38 13.38 -7.42 5.14
N MET A 39 14.09 -6.43 4.59
CA MET A 39 15.43 -6.60 4.03
C MET A 39 16.48 -6.81 5.12
N MET A 40 16.43 -6.01 6.20
CA MET A 40 17.32 -6.18 7.35
C MET A 40 17.20 -7.58 7.98
N LYS A 41 15.98 -8.11 8.10
CA LYS A 41 15.75 -9.50 8.56
C LYS A 41 16.45 -10.56 7.69
N LYS A 42 16.70 -10.25 6.41
CA LYS A 42 17.41 -11.12 5.46
C LYS A 42 18.91 -10.80 5.38
N GLY A 43 19.42 -9.92 6.25
CA GLY A 43 20.83 -9.48 6.22
C GLY A 43 21.15 -8.54 5.06
N ILE A 44 20.13 -7.96 4.41
CA ILE A 44 20.30 -7.01 3.30
C ILE A 44 20.20 -5.60 3.87
N GLU A 45 21.27 -4.83 3.71
CA GLU A 45 21.31 -3.43 4.13
C GLU A 45 20.37 -2.58 3.27
N PHE A 46 19.48 -1.84 3.93
CA PHE A 46 18.52 -0.97 3.28
C PHE A 46 18.23 0.23 4.19
N GLU A 47 18.88 1.35 3.94
CA GLU A 47 18.85 2.50 4.85
C GLU A 47 17.54 3.30 4.78
N ARG A 48 16.89 3.30 3.61
CA ARG A 48 15.70 4.12 3.35
C ARG A 48 14.48 3.57 4.06
N ASP A 49 13.71 4.45 4.70
CA ASP A 49 12.38 4.07 5.18
C ASP A 49 11.45 3.91 3.97
N CYS A 50 10.83 2.73 3.85
CA CYS A 50 9.93 2.42 2.75
C CYS A 50 8.83 1.48 3.23
N LEU A 51 7.60 1.98 3.20
CA LEU A 51 6.39 1.25 3.52
C LEU A 51 5.56 1.08 2.24
N ILE A 52 5.15 -0.15 1.94
CA ILE A 52 4.20 -0.46 0.87
C ILE A 52 2.85 -0.75 1.50
N PHE A 53 1.80 -0.08 1.03
CA PHE A 53 0.43 -0.30 1.47
C PHE A 53 -0.33 -1.04 0.38
N GLU A 54 -0.94 -2.17 0.74
CA GLU A 54 -1.93 -2.84 -0.08
C GLU A 54 -3.31 -2.32 0.30
N ILE A 55 -3.97 -1.63 -0.63
CA ILE A 55 -5.23 -0.92 -0.39
C ILE A 55 -6.28 -1.44 -1.36
N CYS A 56 -7.37 -1.98 -0.83
CA CYS A 56 -8.44 -2.58 -1.64
C CYS A 56 -9.80 -1.95 -1.33
N GLN A 57 -10.65 -1.82 -2.35
CA GLN A 57 -12.09 -1.71 -2.15
C GLN A 57 -12.75 -3.01 -2.65
N PRO A 58 -13.33 -3.83 -1.76
CA PRO A 58 -13.85 -5.15 -2.11
C PRO A 58 -14.88 -5.14 -3.24
N GLU A 59 -15.76 -4.14 -3.28
CA GLU A 59 -16.79 -4.05 -4.33
C GLU A 59 -16.18 -3.78 -5.71
N GLN A 60 -15.11 -3.00 -5.80
CA GLN A 60 -14.43 -2.72 -7.08
C GLN A 60 -13.58 -3.90 -7.50
N ALA A 61 -12.87 -4.53 -6.56
CA ALA A 61 -12.11 -5.75 -6.81
C ALA A 61 -13.04 -6.84 -7.38
N LYS A 62 -14.22 -7.05 -6.77
CA LYS A 62 -15.23 -7.96 -7.28
C LYS A 62 -15.63 -7.63 -8.73
N LYS A 63 -15.95 -6.35 -9.02
CA LYS A 63 -16.38 -5.95 -10.37
C LYS A 63 -15.35 -6.28 -11.45
N VAL A 64 -14.06 -6.05 -11.19
CA VAL A 64 -13.02 -6.34 -12.19
C VAL A 64 -12.71 -7.84 -12.29
N LEU A 65 -12.75 -8.56 -11.16
CA LEU A 65 -12.53 -10.01 -11.14
C LEU A 65 -13.68 -10.78 -11.81
N ASP A 66 -14.93 -10.33 -11.64
CA ASP A 66 -16.10 -10.89 -12.32
C ASP A 66 -15.99 -10.74 -13.86
N GLN A 67 -15.27 -9.73 -14.35
CA GLN A 67 -15.03 -9.51 -15.79
C GLN A 67 -13.82 -10.31 -16.30
N ASN A 68 -12.74 -10.37 -15.52
CA ASN A 68 -11.53 -11.09 -15.89
C ASN A 68 -10.73 -11.50 -14.63
N MET A 69 -10.79 -12.78 -14.28
CA MET A 69 -10.10 -13.33 -13.12
C MET A 69 -8.57 -13.18 -13.19
N SER A 70 -7.97 -13.08 -14.38
CA SER A 70 -6.52 -12.88 -14.53
C SER A 70 -6.05 -11.52 -13.99
N ILE A 71 -6.97 -10.57 -13.75
CA ILE A 71 -6.67 -9.28 -13.10
C ILE A 71 -6.21 -9.46 -11.64
N SER A 72 -6.47 -10.61 -11.02
CA SER A 72 -5.97 -10.94 -9.67
C SER A 72 -4.44 -10.80 -9.52
N ALA A 73 -3.67 -10.94 -10.60
CA ALA A 73 -2.22 -10.73 -10.58
C ALA A 73 -1.79 -9.26 -10.39
N ALA A 74 -2.72 -8.30 -10.45
CA ALA A 74 -2.46 -6.87 -10.36
C ALA A 74 -3.28 -6.15 -9.25
N LEU A 75 -4.11 -6.89 -8.51
CA LEU A 75 -4.89 -6.34 -7.41
C LEU A 75 -4.15 -6.47 -6.08
N PRO A 76 -4.28 -5.49 -5.19
CA PRO A 76 -4.59 -5.76 -3.79
C PRO A 76 -6.08 -6.12 -3.62
#